data_AF-A0A497KIL0-F1
#
_entry.id   AF-A0A497KIL0-F1
#
_cell.length_a   1.000
_cell.length_b   1.000
_cell.length_c   1.000
_cell.angle_alpha   90.00
_cell.angle_beta   90.00
_cell.angle_gamma   90.00
#
_symmetry.space_group_name_H-M   'P 1'
#
loop_
_entity.id
_entity.type
_entity.pdbx_description
1 polymer ?
#
loop_
_entity_poly.entity_id
_entity_poly.type
_entity_poly.pdbx_seq_one_letter_code
_entity_poly.pdbx_strand_id
1 'polypeptide(L)'
;GQCNDAYSAVQIAVALAKAFDVGVNDLPLSIILSWYEQKAVAILLSLLYLGIKDIRLGPSLPAFITPNVLNVLVENFNIMPITTVDEDMKAILG
;
A
#
# COMPACT_ATOMS: atom_id res chain seq x y z
N GLY A 1 -15.17 -6.52 4.95
CA GLY A 1 -15.29 -5.78 6.22
C GLY A 1 -15.54 -4.31 5.96
N GLN A 2 -15.59 -3.49 7.01
CA GLN A 2 -15.52 -2.03 6.93
C GLN A 2 -14.07 -1.57 6.74
N CYS A 3 -13.83 -0.27 6.50
CA CYS A 3 -12.49 0.26 6.26
C CYS A 3 -11.50 -0.04 7.40
N ASN A 4 -11.96 -0.06 8.65
CA ASN A 4 -11.16 -0.42 9.83
C ASN A 4 -10.71 -1.89 9.85
N ASP A 5 -11.35 -2.78 9.09
CA ASP A 5 -10.94 -4.20 9.00
C ASP A 5 -9.65 -4.37 8.18
N ALA A 6 -9.11 -3.28 7.62
CA ALA A 6 -7.73 -3.23 7.13
C ALA A 6 -6.72 -3.67 8.22
N TYR A 7 -7.02 -3.42 9.50
CA TYR A 7 -6.21 -3.95 10.60
C TYR A 7 -6.13 -5.49 10.58
N SER A 8 -7.26 -6.16 10.39
CA SER A 8 -7.30 -7.63 10.31
C SER A 8 -6.52 -8.15 9.10
N ALA A 9 -6.62 -7.49 7.95
CA ALA A 9 -5.85 -7.85 6.77
C ALA A 9 -4.33 -7.74 7.02
N VAL A 10 -3.90 -6.67 7.70
CA VAL A 10 -2.51 -6.48 8.12
C VAL A 10 -2.07 -7.58 9.10
N GLN A 11 -2.90 -7.94 10.09
CA GLN A 11 -2.57 -9.03 11.01
C GLN A 11 -2.39 -10.36 10.29
N ILE A 12 -3.20 -10.64 9.27
CA ILE A 12 -3.05 -11.83 8.42
C ILE A 12 -1.71 -11.80 7.67
N ALA A 13 -1.37 -10.68 7.04
CA ALA A 13 -0.09 -10.54 6.33
C ALA A 13 1.11 -10.73 7.27
N VAL A 14 1.09 -10.10 8.46
CA VAL A 14 2.14 -10.25 9.47
C VAL A 14 2.24 -11.71 9.96
N ALA A 15 1.11 -12.38 10.17
CA ALA A 15 1.11 -13.78 10.58
C ALA A 15 1.67 -14.71 9.49
N LEU A 16 1.34 -14.46 8.22
CA LEU A 16 1.89 -15.20 7.08
C LEU A 16 3.41 -14.98 6.95
N ALA A 17 3.86 -13.72 7.02
CA ALA A 17 5.28 -13.39 6.97
C ALA A 17 6.06 -14.13 8.07
N LYS A 18 5.53 -14.14 9.29
CA LYS A 18 6.08 -14.90 10.42
C LYS A 18 6.09 -16.42 10.17
N ALA A 19 5.03 -16.97 9.57
CA ALA A 19 4.94 -18.40 9.30
C ALA A 19 5.96 -18.87 8.25
N PHE A 20 6.32 -17.99 7.31
CA PHE A 20 7.32 -18.25 6.26
C PHE A 20 8.74 -17.79 6.62
N ASP A 21 8.94 -17.16 7.79
CA ASP A 21 10.22 -16.57 8.22
C ASP A 21 10.78 -15.53 7.23
N VAL A 22 9.91 -14.67 6.71
CA VAL A 22 10.24 -13.60 5.76
C VAL A 22 9.68 -12.25 6.22
N GLY A 23 10.11 -11.15 5.58
CA GLY A 23 9.50 -9.84 5.78
C GLY A 23 8.12 -9.74 5.15
N VAL A 24 7.28 -8.81 5.61
CA VAL A 24 5.92 -8.61 5.04
C VAL A 24 5.98 -8.22 3.56
N ASN A 25 7.01 -7.48 3.15
CA ASN A 25 7.20 -7.09 1.75
C ASN A 25 7.74 -8.24 0.86
N ASP A 26 8.19 -9.35 1.45
CA ASP A 26 8.67 -10.52 0.71
C ASP A 26 7.55 -11.53 0.43
N LEU A 27 6.35 -11.28 0.97
CA LEU A 27 5.18 -12.09 0.67
C LEU A 27 4.74 -11.91 -0.79
N PRO A 28 4.15 -12.94 -1.42
CA PRO A 28 3.48 -12.80 -2.71
C PRO A 28 2.15 -12.05 -2.55
N LEU A 29 2.23 -10.79 -2.12
CA LEU A 29 1.12 -9.91 -1.78
C LEU A 29 1.36 -8.54 -2.41
N SER A 30 0.43 -8.11 -3.26
CA SER A 30 0.43 -6.77 -3.83
C SER A 30 -0.68 -5.93 -3.21
N ILE A 31 -0.38 -4.67 -2.88
CA ILE A 31 -1.35 -3.77 -2.24
C ILE A 31 -1.76 -2.68 -3.20
N ILE A 32 -3.04 -2.71 -3.57
CA ILE A 32 -3.71 -1.68 -4.36
C ILE A 32 -4.71 -1.01 -3.44
N LEU A 33 -4.39 0.20 -2.98
CA LEU A 33 -5.20 0.96 -2.04
C LEU A 33 -6.05 1.98 -2.80
N SER A 34 -7.36 1.71 -2.87
CA SER A 34 -8.34 2.71 -3.28
C SER A 34 -8.69 3.61 -2.09
N TRP A 35 -8.73 4.92 -2.32
CA TRP A 35 -9.06 5.88 -1.27
C TRP A 35 -10.09 6.92 -1.74
N TYR A 36 -10.74 7.55 -0.77
CA TYR A 36 -11.68 8.65 -1.02
C TYR A 36 -11.62 9.69 0.10
N GLU A 37 -11.73 9.25 1.36
CA GLU A 37 -11.79 10.14 2.53
C GLU A 37 -10.64 9.89 3.52
N GLN A 38 -10.69 10.56 4.68
CA GLN A 38 -9.56 10.69 5.58
C GLN A 38 -9.26 9.42 6.38
N LYS A 39 -10.22 8.51 6.59
CA LYS A 39 -9.92 7.20 7.20
C LYS A 39 -9.03 6.35 6.30
N ALA A 40 -9.19 6.43 4.97
CA ALA A 40 -8.26 5.78 4.05
C ALA A 40 -6.83 6.37 4.15
N VAL A 41 -6.69 7.65 4.46
CA VAL A 41 -5.38 8.28 4.74
C VAL A 41 -4.77 7.71 6.02
N ALA A 42 -5.57 7.52 7.08
CA ALA A 42 -5.09 6.89 8.32
C ALA A 42 -4.63 5.44 8.10
N ILE A 43 -5.34 4.69 7.24
CA ILE A 43 -4.94 3.35 6.83
C ILE A 43 -3.61 3.40 6.08
N LEU A 44 -3.45 4.29 5.10
CA LEU A 44 -2.19 4.48 4.38
C LEU A 44 -1.03 4.76 5.35
N LEU A 45 -1.18 5.72 6.26
CA LEU A 45 -0.16 6.05 7.26
C LEU A 45 0.17 4.85 8.17
N SER A 46 -0.81 4.02 8.50
CA SER A 46 -0.59 2.80 9.28
C SER A 46 0.25 1.77 8.51
N LEU A 47 -0.03 1.58 7.21
CA LEU A 47 0.78 0.70 6.36
C LEU A 47 2.22 1.21 6.23
N LEU A 48 2.40 2.52 6.03
CA LEU A 48 3.72 3.16 5.96
C LEU A 48 4.50 3.01 7.29
N TYR A 49 3.84 3.19 8.44
CA TYR A 49 4.45 2.98 9.76
C TYR A 49 4.96 1.53 9.94
N LEU A 50 4.22 0.56 9.41
CA LEU A 50 4.61 -0.86 9.43
C LEU A 50 5.72 -1.20 8.41
N GLY A 51 6.21 -0.21 7.66
CA GLY A 51 7.26 -0.40 6.67
C GLY A 51 6.80 -1.11 5.40
N ILE A 52 5.49 -1.13 5.14
CA ILE A 52 4.94 -1.71 3.91
C ILE A 52 5.30 -0.81 2.72
N LYS A 53 5.77 -1.44 1.64
CA LYS A 53 6.23 -0.78 0.42
C LYS A 53 5.39 -1.20 -0.79
N ASP A 54 5.67 -0.57 -1.94
CA ASP A 54 5.12 -0.94 -3.25
C ASP A 54 3.60 -0.81 -3.36
N ILE A 55 3.03 0.14 -2.61
CA ILE A 55 1.58 0.41 -2.60
C ILE A 55 1.20 1.23 -3.83
N ARG A 56 0.26 0.71 -4.62
CA ARG A 56 -0.43 1.49 -5.66
C ARG A 56 -1.60 2.24 -5.05
N LEU A 57 -1.60 3.57 -5.15
CA LEU A 57 -2.59 4.47 -4.57
C LEU A 57 -3.44 5.13 -5.67
N GLY A 58 -4.77 5.00 -5.57
CA GLY A 58 -5.69 5.53 -6.58
C GLY A 58 -7.11 5.79 -6.08
N PRO A 59 -7.99 6.39 -6.91
CA PRO A 59 -7.81 6.56 -8.36
C PRO A 59 -6.90 7.73 -8.75
N SER A 60 -6.69 8.70 -7.86
CA SER A 60 -5.71 9.78 -8.03
C SER A 60 -4.86 9.91 -6.76
N LEU A 61 -3.70 10.56 -6.85
CA LEU A 61 -2.94 10.91 -5.65
C LEU A 61 -3.68 12.02 -4.87
N PRO A 62 -3.63 12.00 -3.52
CA PRO A 62 -4.24 13.05 -2.72
C PRO A 62 -3.68 14.44 -3.04
N ALA A 63 -4.57 15.39 -3.36
CA ALA A 63 -4.20 16.74 -3.76
C ALA A 63 -3.44 17.54 -2.69
N PHE A 64 -3.49 17.10 -1.43
CA PHE A 64 -2.74 17.71 -0.32
C PHE A 64 -1.27 17.27 -0.25
N ILE A 65 -0.85 16.29 -1.05
CA ILE A 65 0.55 15.86 -1.10
C ILE A 65 1.31 16.77 -2.07
N THR A 66 2.28 17.51 -1.53
CA THR A 66 3.17 18.36 -2.34
C THR A 66 4.24 17.51 -3.05
N PRO A 67 4.88 18.01 -4.12
CA PRO A 67 5.92 17.26 -4.83
C PRO A 67 7.07 16.79 -3.93
N ASN A 68 7.52 17.62 -2.98
CA ASN A 68 8.59 17.25 -2.06
C ASN A 68 8.18 16.11 -1.12
N VAL A 69 6.94 16.15 -0.62
CA VAL A 69 6.42 15.06 0.23
C VAL A 69 6.21 13.79 -0.60
N LEU A 70 5.72 13.92 -1.84
CA LEU A 70 5.59 12.77 -2.74
C LEU A 70 6.94 12.10 -2.99
N ASN A 71 8.00 12.87 -3.24
CA ASN A 71 9.35 12.32 -3.43
C ASN A 71 9.81 11.53 -2.21
N VAL A 72 9.59 12.04 -1.00
CA VAL A 72 9.90 11.28 0.24
C VAL A 72 9.13 9.96 0.29
N LEU A 73 7.84 9.96 -0.09
CA LEU A 73 7.03 8.74 -0.11
C LEU A 73 7.50 7.74 -1.17
N VAL A 74 7.91 8.21 -2.34
CA VAL A 74 8.48 7.38 -3.42
C VAL A 74 9.82 6.79 -2.97
N GLU A 75 10.75 7.62 -2.49
CA GLU A 75 12.11 7.19 -2.12
C GLU A 75 12.12 6.19 -0.95
N ASN A 76 11.25 6.38 0.04
CA ASN A 76 11.26 5.54 1.24
C ASN A 76 10.34 4.32 1.14
N PHE A 77 9.22 4.43 0.41
CA PHE A 77 8.15 3.42 0.41
C PHE A 77 7.72 2.93 -0.97
N ASN A 78 8.27 3.51 -2.04
CA ASN A 78 7.87 3.22 -3.43
C ASN A 78 6.36 3.35 -3.65
N ILE A 79 5.76 4.46 -3.17
CA ILE A 79 4.36 4.79 -3.47
C ILE A 79 4.22 5.08 -4.96
N MET A 80 3.25 4.45 -5.61
CA MET A 80 2.98 4.61 -7.04
C MET A 80 1.52 5.00 -7.28
N PRO A 81 1.21 5.83 -8.28
CA PRO A 81 -0.15 5.92 -8.80
C PRO A 81 -0.54 4.61 -9.51
N ILE A 82 -1.84 4.36 -9.64
CA ILE A 82 -2.34 3.34 -10.58
C ILE A 82 -2.14 3.79 -12.03
N THR A 83 -2.09 2.82 -12.94
CA THR A 83 -1.96 3.05 -14.39
C THR A 83 -3.19 2.49 -15.12
N THR A 84 -2.99 1.76 -16.22
CA THR A 84 -4.04 0.94 -16.83
C THR A 84 -4.14 -0.41 -16.13
N VAL A 85 -5.31 -1.05 -16.21
CA VAL A 85 -5.53 -2.38 -15.63
C VAL A 85 -4.50 -3.38 -16.16
N ASP A 86 -4.24 -3.40 -17.46
CA ASP A 86 -3.33 -4.37 -18.07
C ASP A 86 -1.87 -4.17 -17.61
N GLU A 87 -1.43 -2.90 -17.50
CA GLU A 87 -0.08 -2.56 -17.02
C GLU A 87 0.10 -2.90 -15.54
N ASP A 88 -0.87 -2.53 -14.70
CA ASP A 88 -0.81 -2.83 -13.27
C ASP A 88 -0.89 -4.33 -13.01
N MET A 89 -1.78 -5.07 -13.69
CA MET A 89 -1.90 -6.52 -13.57
C MET A 89 -0.61 -7.23 -13.98
N LYS A 90 0.02 -6.80 -15.08
CA LYS A 90 1.31 -7.36 -15.52
C LYS A 90 2.42 -7.10 -14.50
N ALA A 91 2.41 -5.95 -13.85
CA ALA A 91 3.45 -5.57 -12.89
C ALA A 91 3.29 -6.25 -11.52
N ILE A 92 2.08 -6.60 -11.09
CA ILE A 92 1.83 -7.19 -9.76
C ILE A 92 1.80 -8.73 -9.73
N LEU A 93 1.60 -9.38 -10.89
CA LEU A 93 1.52 -10.85 -11.01
C LEU A 93 2.82 -11.51 -11.49
N GLY A 94 3.87 -10.73 -11.72
CA GLY A 94 5.15 -11.19 -12.30
C GLY A 94 5.95 -12.09 -11.37
#